data_AF-X1TJL0-F1
#
_entry.id   AF-X1TJL0-F1
#
_cell.length_a   1.000
_cell.length_b   1.000
_cell.length_c   1.000
_cell.angle_alpha   90.00
_cell.angle_beta   90.00
_cell.angle_gamma   90.00
#
_symmetry.space_group_name_H-M   'P 1'
#
loop_
_entity.id
_entity.type
_entity.pdbx_description
1 polymer ?
#
loop_
_entity_poly.entity_id
_entity_poly.type
_entity_poly.pdbx_seq_one_letter_code
_entity_poly.pdbx_strand_id
1 'polypeptide(L)'
;MKINPNGRIPALLDGSQRVFESGAIMIYLADKYDTERKISYAPGTPEQIEQLSWLMFQMGGLGPMQGTYHKQTRHFPTHQGRIQA
;
A
#
# COMPACT_ATOMS: atom_id res chain seq x y z
N MET A 1 -14.83 -9.83 -5.14
CA MET A 1 -14.13 -9.26 -6.32
C MET A 1 -14.74 -7.96 -6.86
N LYS A 2 -15.62 -7.24 -6.13
CA LYS A 2 -16.30 -6.02 -6.64
C LYS A 2 -15.73 -4.68 -6.14
N ILE A 3 -14.81 -4.70 -5.16
CA ILE A 3 -14.31 -3.48 -4.49
C ILE A 3 -13.00 -2.97 -5.11
N ASN A 4 -12.01 -3.86 -5.34
CA ASN A 4 -10.78 -3.55 -6.06
C ASN A 4 -10.75 -4.31 -7.41
N PRO A 5 -10.67 -3.63 -8.56
CA PRO A 5 -10.55 -4.27 -9.87
C PRO A 5 -9.26 -5.08 -10.05
N ASN A 6 -8.19 -4.74 -9.33
CA ASN A 6 -6.92 -5.48 -9.33
C ASN A 6 -6.98 -6.78 -8.51
N GLY A 7 -8.08 -7.05 -7.79
CA GLY A 7 -8.27 -8.26 -6.99
C GLY A 7 -7.32 -8.41 -5.80
N ARG A 8 -6.52 -7.39 -5.47
CA ARG A 8 -5.55 -7.40 -4.37
C ARG A 8 -6.10 -6.64 -3.15
N ILE A 9 -5.69 -7.08 -1.97
CA ILE A 9 -5.80 -6.28 -0.76
C ILE A 9 -4.65 -5.26 -0.73
N PRO A 10 -4.83 -4.10 -0.07
CA PRO A 10 -6.00 -3.66 0.68
C PRO A 10 -7.09 -2.96 -0.17
N ALA A 11 -8.35 -3.11 0.27
CA ALA A 11 -9.53 -2.47 -0.31
C ALA A 11 -10.59 -2.23 0.78
N LEU A 12 -11.27 -1.08 0.75
CA LEU A 12 -12.27 -0.64 1.71
C LEU A 12 -13.61 -0.35 1.00
N LEU A 13 -14.72 -0.72 1.64
CA LEU A 13 -16.07 -0.32 1.26
C LEU A 13 -16.71 0.40 2.45
N ASP A 14 -17.06 1.67 2.26
CA ASP A 14 -17.72 2.50 3.28
C ASP A 14 -19.08 2.95 2.72
N GLY A 15 -20.15 2.27 3.15
CA GLY A 15 -21.46 2.36 2.51
C GLY A 15 -21.41 1.89 1.05
N SER A 16 -21.65 2.81 0.11
CA SER A 16 -21.52 2.57 -1.33
C SER A 16 -20.16 3.00 -1.91
N GLN A 17 -19.32 3.69 -1.13
CA GLN A 17 -18.03 4.19 -1.59
C GLN A 17 -16.98 3.08 -1.56
N ARG A 18 -16.40 2.79 -2.73
CA ARG A 18 -15.26 1.87 -2.87
C ARG A 18 -13.98 2.67 -2.86
N VAL A 19 -13.00 2.23 -2.07
CA VAL A 19 -11.65 2.79 -2.03
C VAL A 19 -10.66 1.64 -2.07
N PHE A 20 -9.68 1.71 -2.98
CA PHE A 20 -8.65 0.70 -3.15
C PHE A 20 -7.31 1.38 -3.40
N GLU A 21 -6.21 0.65 -3.23
CA GLU A 21 -4.84 1.17 -3.01
C GLU A 21 -4.65 1.75 -1.60
N SER A 22 -3.59 1.31 -0.90
CA SER A 22 -3.34 1.68 0.50
C SER A 22 -3.18 3.18 0.70
N GLY A 23 -2.52 3.88 -0.24
CA GLY A 23 -2.37 5.34 -0.20
C GLY A 23 -3.72 6.06 -0.24
N ALA A 24 -4.62 5.65 -1.14
CA ALA A 24 -5.95 6.24 -1.26
C ALA A 24 -6.82 5.95 -0.03
N ILE A 25 -6.70 4.75 0.57
CA ILE A 25 -7.40 4.41 1.81
C ILE A 25 -6.94 5.30 2.96
N MET A 26 -5.63 5.53 3.13
CA MET A 26 -5.11 6.39 4.19
C MET A 26 -5.59 7.84 4.04
N ILE A 27 -5.55 8.38 2.81
CA ILE A 27 -6.07 9.73 2.53
C ILE A 27 -7.57 9.80 2.85
N TYR A 28 -8.36 8.81 2.40
CA TYR A 28 -9.80 8.75 2.66
C TYR A 28 -10.13 8.73 4.16
N LEU A 29 -9.41 7.92 4.93
CA LEU A 29 -9.61 7.83 6.37
C LEU A 29 -9.21 9.12 7.09
N ALA A 30 -8.10 9.74 6.70
CA ALA A 30 -7.67 11.02 7.25
C ALA A 30 -8.72 12.10 6.98
N ASP A 31 -9.19 12.26 5.74
CA ASP A 31 -10.18 13.28 5.41
C ASP A 31 -11.54 13.04 6.08
N LYS A 32 -11.94 11.78 6.27
CA LYS A 32 -13.23 11.44 6.87
C LYS A 32 -13.23 11.47 8.40
N TYR A 33 -12.15 11.03 9.05
CA TYR A 33 -12.12 10.77 10.49
C TYR A 33 -11.13 11.65 11.26
N ASP A 34 -10.10 12.21 10.64
CA ASP A 34 -9.16 13.13 11.31
C ASP A 34 -9.65 14.58 11.24
N THR A 35 -10.87 14.83 11.75
CA THR A 35 -11.54 16.13 11.69
C THR A 35 -10.81 17.22 12.46
N GLU A 36 -10.02 16.84 13.47
CA GLU A 36 -9.21 17.74 14.29
C GLU A 36 -7.77 17.89 13.78
N ARG A 37 -7.40 17.26 12.66
CA ARG A 37 -6.06 17.33 12.07
C ARG A 37 -4.95 16.93 13.05
N LYS A 38 -5.18 15.86 13.83
CA LYS A 38 -4.23 15.31 14.80
C LYS A 38 -3.14 14.47 14.15
N ILE A 39 -3.43 13.88 12.99
CA ILE A 39 -2.52 12.97 12.28
C ILE A 39 -2.33 13.32 10.80
N SER A 40 -3.03 14.34 10.32
CA SER A 40 -2.98 14.83 8.94
C SER A 40 -2.93 16.34 8.87
N TYR A 41 -2.37 16.87 7.79
CA TYR A 41 -2.37 18.30 7.51
C TYR A 41 -3.58 18.75 6.71
N ALA A 42 -3.94 20.02 6.85
CA ALA A 42 -5.04 20.61 6.10
C ALA A 42 -4.74 20.64 4.59
N PRO A 43 -5.76 20.51 3.71
CA PRO A 43 -5.56 20.58 2.28
C PRO A 43 -4.95 21.92 1.84
N GLY A 44 -3.97 21.87 0.94
CA GLY A 44 -3.35 23.07 0.37
C GLY A 44 -2.26 23.70 1.24
N THR A 45 -1.92 23.12 2.39
CA THR A 45 -0.76 23.57 3.17
C THR A 45 0.54 22.94 2.64
N PRO A 46 1.69 23.60 2.79
CA PRO A 46 2.99 23.02 2.42
C PRO A 46 3.24 21.66 3.09
N GLU A 47 2.83 21.49 4.35
CA GLU A 47 3.00 20.25 5.11
C GLU A 47 2.18 19.11 4.52
N GLN A 48 0.99 19.39 3.97
CA GLN A 48 0.20 18.39 3.27
C GLN A 48 0.90 17.92 1.99
N ILE A 49 1.54 18.83 1.25
CA ILE A 49 2.33 18.47 0.06
C ILE A 49 3.54 17.61 0.44
N GLU A 50 4.24 17.95 1.52
CA GLU A 50 5.36 17.15 2.02
C GLU A 50 4.88 15.76 2.49
N GLN A 51 3.80 15.69 3.27
CA GLN A 51 3.19 14.43 3.71
C GLN A 51 2.80 13.54 2.53
N LEU A 52 2.16 14.11 1.50
CA LEU A 52 1.80 13.37 0.29
C LEU A 52 3.03 12.92 -0.49
N SER A 53 4.11 13.71 -0.52
CA SER A 53 5.36 13.34 -1.17
C SER A 53 5.98 12.09 -0.54
N TRP A 54 6.05 12.03 0.80
CA TRP A 54 6.52 10.85 1.52
C TRP A 54 5.59 9.64 1.36
N LEU A 55 4.29 9.87 1.38
CA LEU A 55 3.30 8.81 1.14
C LEU A 55 3.48 8.21 -0.26
N MET A 56 3.59 9.04 -1.30
CA MET A 56 3.77 8.58 -2.66
C MET A 56 5.15 7.95 -2.89
N PHE A 57 6.18 8.44 -2.20
CA PHE A 57 7.49 7.81 -2.18
C PHE A 57 7.42 6.37 -1.62
N GLN A 58 6.69 6.13 -0.52
CA GLN A 58 6.46 4.79 0.00
C GLN A 58 5.67 3.91 -1.00
N MET A 59 4.63 4.48 -1.63
CA MET A 59 3.79 3.76 -2.59
C MET A 59 4.55 3.37 -3.88
N GLY A 60 5.41 4.26 -4.39
CA GLY A 60 6.17 4.06 -5.62
C GLY A 60 7.53 3.37 -5.44
N GLY A 61 8.16 3.51 -4.27
CA GLY A 61 9.51 3.00 -4.00
C GLY A 61 9.54 1.62 -3.34
N LEU A 62 8.92 1.48 -2.16
CA LEU A 62 9.03 0.27 -1.33
C LEU A 62 7.95 -0.79 -1.63
N GLY A 63 6.79 -0.40 -2.17
CA GLY A 63 5.71 -1.31 -2.57
C GLY A 63 6.07 -2.30 -3.70
N PRO A 64 6.69 -1.88 -4.81
CA PRO A 64 7.03 -2.75 -5.94
C PRO A 64 8.19 -3.73 -5.66
N MET A 65 9.12 -3.36 -4.77
CA MET A 65 10.26 -4.21 -4.47
C MET A 65 9.90 -5.39 -3.55
N GLN A 66 9.04 -5.20 -2.54
CA GLN A 66 8.65 -6.30 -1.65
C GLN A 66 7.85 -7.41 -2.35
N GLY A 67 7.02 -7.06 -3.35
CA GLY A 67 6.32 -8.04 -4.19
C GLY A 67 7.26 -8.85 -5.09
N THR A 68 8.41 -8.29 -5.45
CA THR A 68 9.45 -8.98 -6.22
C THR A 68 10.30 -9.88 -5.32
N TYR A 69 10.67 -9.42 -4.12
CA TYR A 69 11.40 -10.23 -3.13
C TYR A 69 10.63 -11.48 -2.67
N HIS A 70 9.32 -11.39 -2.42
CA HIS A 70 8.50 -12.56 -2.04
C HIS A 70 8.34 -13.59 -3.18
N LYS A 71 8.36 -13.14 -4.44
CA LYS A 71 8.34 -14.04 -5.60
C LYS A 71 9.71 -14.67 -5.85
N GLN A 72 10.77 -13.90 -5.61
CA GLN A 72 12.16 -14.31 -5.86
C GLN A 72 12.69 -15.29 -4.80
N THR A 73 12.26 -15.18 -3.53
CA THR A 73 12.62 -16.18 -2.48
C THR A 73 11.95 -17.54 -2.66
N ARG A 74 10.86 -17.65 -3.43
CA ARG A 74 10.25 -18.94 -3.80
C ARG A 74 10.87 -19.59 -5.04
N HIS A 75 11.79 -18.90 -5.71
CA HIS A 75 12.41 -19.38 -6.95
C HIS A 75 13.90 -19.70 -6.79
N PHE A 76 14.42 -19.78 -5.56
CA PHE A 76 15.70 -20.45 -5.34
C PHE A 76 15.50 -21.94 -5.64
N PRO A 77 16.12 -22.48 -6.71
CA PRO A 77 16.11 -23.92 -6.89
C PRO A 77 16.89 -24.48 -5.71
N THR A 78 16.23 -25.30 -4.89
CA THR A 78 16.92 -26.24 -4.01
C THR A 78 17.88 -27.02 -4.90
N HIS A 79 19.16 -26.66 -4.90
CA HIS A 79 20.21 -27.54 -5.37
C HIS A 79 20.20 -28.73 -4.41
N GLN A 80 19.42 -29.73 -4.78
CA GLN A 80 19.32 -31.02 -4.14
C GLN A 80 20.67 -31.71 -4.37
N GLY A 81 21.62 -31.44 -3.46
CA GLY A 81 22.87 -32.16 -3.35
C GLY A 81 22.55 -33.62 -3.14
N ARG A 82 22.73 -34.40 -4.21
CA ARG A 82 22.62 -35.86 -4.22
C ARG A 82 23.81 -36.40 -3.44
N ILE A 83 23.57 -36.94 -2.25
CA ILE A 83 24.48 -37.89 -1.61
C ILE A 83 23.61 -39.06 -1.13
N GLN A 84 23.66 -40.15 -1.89
CA GLN A 84 23.45 -41.50 -1.36
C GLN A 84 24.77 -42.25 -1.57
N ALA A 85 24.99 -43.24 -0.71
CA ALA A 85 26.20 -44.04 -0.52
C ALA A 85 26.91 -44.51 -1.80
#